data_AF-V4SN01-F1
#
_entry.id   AF-V4SN01-F1
#
_cell.length_a   1.000
_cell.length_b   1.000
_cell.length_c   1.000
_cell.angle_alpha   90.00
_cell.angle_beta   90.00
_cell.angle_gamma   90.00
#
_symmetry.space_group_name_H-M   'P 1'
#
loop_
_entity.id
_entity.type
_entity.pdbx_description
1 polymer ?
#
loop_
_entity_poly.entity_id
_entity_poly.type
_entity_poly.pdbx_seq_one_letter_code
_entity_poly.pdbx_strand_id
1 'polypeptide(L)'
;LQASDGKCCPKDKAIKRFLERNIVEQETCRMPASMIVNIYYTYYVLLKLYAKMPYCVSCAIHSHVVRVRSRTDRRNREPPKRFMRRRDDLPKPGQPGQAPRPAIGVPIPRRT
;
A
#
# COMPACT_ATOMS: atom_id res chain seq x y z
N LEU A 1 -16.03 -22.67 7.46
CA LEU A 1 -15.49 -21.37 7.00
C LEU A 1 -16.24 -20.98 5.73
N GLN A 2 -17.16 -20.03 5.83
CA GLN A 2 -17.83 -19.47 4.65
C GLN A 2 -16.88 -18.50 3.95
N ALA A 3 -16.77 -18.62 2.63
CA ALA A 3 -16.10 -17.64 1.80
C ALA A 3 -17.00 -16.41 1.57
N SER A 4 -16.45 -15.32 1.03
CA SER A 4 -17.18 -14.09 0.70
C SER A 4 -18.45 -14.29 -0.13
N ASP A 5 -18.51 -15.33 -0.96
CA ASP A 5 -19.67 -15.67 -1.79
C ASP A 5 -20.67 -16.61 -1.07
N GLY A 6 -20.56 -16.79 0.26
CA GLY A 6 -21.40 -17.71 1.05
C GLY A 6 -21.09 -19.20 0.82
N LYS A 7 -20.24 -19.54 -0.15
CA LYS A 7 -19.86 -20.91 -0.49
C LYS A 7 -19.06 -21.57 0.64
N CYS A 8 -19.46 -22.78 1.03
CA CYS A 8 -18.69 -23.63 1.92
C CYS A 8 -17.42 -24.11 1.21
N CYS A 9 -16.26 -23.68 1.70
CA CYS A 9 -14.96 -24.12 1.20
C CYS A 9 -14.17 -24.81 2.34
N PRO A 10 -13.50 -25.95 2.08
CA PRO A 10 -12.65 -26.59 3.08
C PRO A 10 -11.46 -25.69 3.43
N LYS A 11 -10.96 -25.82 4.66
CA LYS A 11 -9.94 -24.95 5.23
C LYS A 11 -8.65 -24.91 4.40
N ASP A 12 -8.28 -26.00 3.73
CA ASP A 12 -7.03 -26.10 2.98
C ASP A 12 -7.12 -25.55 1.55
N LYS A 13 -8.34 -25.51 0.99
CA LYS A 13 -8.59 -24.94 -0.34
C LYS A 13 -8.86 -23.43 -0.27
N ALA A 14 -9.36 -22.94 0.88
CA ALA A 14 -9.66 -21.54 1.07
C ALA A 14 -8.37 -20.69 1.05
N ILE A 15 -8.35 -19.67 0.20
CA ILE A 15 -7.25 -18.71 0.13
C ILE A 15 -7.42 -17.74 1.30
N LYS A 16 -6.50 -17.76 2.25
CA LYS A 16 -6.56 -16.92 3.46
C LYS A 16 -5.61 -15.75 3.30
N ARG A 17 -6.12 -14.53 3.34
CA ARG A 17 -5.28 -13.32 3.40
C ARG A 17 -5.52 -12.55 4.68
N PHE A 18 -4.43 -12.15 5.31
CA PHE A 18 -4.47 -11.23 6.44
C PHE A 18 -4.54 -9.80 5.91
N LEU A 19 -5.55 -9.08 6.37
CA LEU A 19 -5.67 -7.65 6.19
C LEU A 19 -5.27 -7.00 7.50
N GLU A 20 -4.18 -6.25 7.45
CA GLU A 20 -3.81 -5.27 8.47
C GLU A 20 -4.06 -3.90 7.82
N ARG A 21 -5.07 -3.19 8.28
CA ARG A 21 -5.41 -1.85 7.80
C ARG A 21 -5.74 -0.96 8.98
N ASN A 22 -5.42 0.32 8.87
CA ASN A 22 -5.91 1.30 9.83
C ASN A 22 -7.42 1.48 9.63
N ILE A 23 -8.14 1.77 10.71
CA ILE A 23 -9.60 2.02 10.66
C ILE A 23 -9.90 3.33 9.91
N VAL A 24 -9.00 4.30 9.99
CA VAL A 24 -9.12 5.60 9.31
C VAL A 24 -8.44 5.54 7.94
N GLU A 25 -9.14 6.02 6.91
CA GLU A 25 -8.62 6.14 5.56
C GLU A 25 -7.60 7.29 5.45
N GLN A 26 -6.65 7.16 4.53
CA GLN A 26 -5.54 8.13 4.40
C GLN A 26 -6.00 9.54 4.01
N GLU A 27 -7.14 9.65 3.33
CA GLU A 27 -7.72 10.93 2.92
C GLU A 27 -8.20 11.73 4.13
N THR A 28 -8.88 11.07 5.07
CA THR A 28 -9.30 11.64 6.35
C THR A 28 -8.12 12.07 7.21
N CYS A 29 -6.98 11.37 7.11
CA CYS A 29 -5.75 11.76 7.81
C CYS A 29 -5.06 13.01 7.20
N ARG A 30 -5.35 13.37 5.94
CA ARG A 30 -4.74 14.52 5.24
C ARG A 30 -5.61 15.78 5.30
N MET A 31 -6.90 15.64 5.61
CA MET A 31 -7.81 16.77 5.77
C MET A 31 -7.38 17.67 6.94
N PRO A 32 -7.59 19.00 6.83
CA PRO A 32 -7.15 19.93 7.87
C PRO A 32 -7.80 19.55 9.20
N ALA A 33 -6.94 19.43 10.19
CA ALA A 33 -7.24 19.13 11.58
C ALA A 33 -8.55 19.76 12.09
N SER A 34 -8.83 21.03 11.75
CA SER A 34 -9.95 21.81 12.29
C SER A 34 -11.35 21.18 12.21
N MET A 35 -11.62 20.21 11.33
CA MET A 35 -12.92 19.51 11.25
C MET A 35 -12.93 18.10 11.87
N ILE A 36 -11.77 17.49 12.10
CA ILE A 36 -11.64 16.07 12.54
C ILE A 36 -11.07 15.99 13.97
N VAL A 37 -10.46 17.07 14.47
CA VAL A 37 -9.56 17.06 15.63
C VAL A 37 -10.21 17.20 16.99
N ASN A 38 -11.46 17.62 17.11
CA ASN A 38 -12.03 17.84 18.44
C ASN A 38 -12.23 16.56 19.27
N ILE A 39 -12.25 15.37 18.66
CA ILE A 39 -12.34 14.08 19.39
C ILE A 39 -10.96 13.38 19.50
N TYR A 40 -9.96 13.75 18.70
CA TYR A 40 -8.74 12.93 18.50
C TYR A 40 -7.44 13.53 19.06
N TYR A 41 -7.43 14.80 19.46
CA TYR A 41 -6.21 15.41 19.97
C TYR A 41 -5.98 15.03 21.43
N THR A 42 -5.17 13.99 21.65
CA THR A 42 -3.84 14.18 22.29
C THR A 42 -3.00 12.90 22.39
N TYR A 43 -3.55 11.68 22.44
CA TYR A 43 -2.71 10.48 22.68
C TYR A 43 -3.19 9.15 22.08
N TYR A 44 -4.14 9.16 21.14
CA TYR A 44 -4.64 7.89 20.60
C TYR A 44 -3.83 7.44 19.38
N VAL A 45 -3.10 6.34 19.54
CA VAL A 45 -2.54 5.56 18.43
C VAL A 45 -3.71 5.05 17.59
N LEU A 46 -3.69 5.32 16.28
CA LEU A 46 -4.70 4.82 15.35
C LEU A 46 -4.78 3.29 15.46
N LEU A 47 -5.96 2.79 15.86
CA LEU A 47 -6.21 1.37 16.02
C LEU A 47 -6.16 0.67 14.65
N LYS A 48 -5.51 -0.49 14.64
CA LYS A 48 -5.37 -1.35 13.48
C LYS A 48 -6.44 -2.43 13.48
N LEU A 49 -7.10 -2.60 12.35
CA LEU A 49 -7.98 -3.73 12.09
C LEU A 49 -7.15 -4.91 11.57
N TYR A 50 -7.21 -6.02 12.31
CA TYR A 50 -6.63 -7.29 11.92
C TYR A 50 -7.75 -8.27 11.57
N ALA A 51 -7.92 -8.55 10.28
CA ALA A 51 -8.95 -9.47 9.79
C ALA A 51 -8.33 -10.54 8.89
N LYS A 52 -8.73 -11.80 9.10
CA LYS A 52 -8.36 -12.92 8.22
C LYS A 52 -9.51 -13.22 7.28
N MET A 53 -9.39 -12.80 6.03
CA MET A 53 -10.41 -12.97 5.01
C MET A 53 -10.24 -14.31 4.26
N PRO A 54 -11.21 -15.24 4.34
CA PRO A 54 -11.22 -16.45 3.52
C PRO A 54 -11.89 -16.20 2.17
N TYR A 55 -11.20 -16.52 1.08
CA TYR A 55 -11.74 -16.46 -0.27
C TYR A 55 -11.92 -17.86 -0.86
N CYS A 56 -12.98 -18.00 -1.66
CA CYS A 56 -13.16 -19.08 -2.62
C CYS A 56 -12.26 -18.86 -3.84
N VAL A 57 -12.02 -19.91 -4.63
CA VAL A 57 -11.17 -19.81 -5.84
C VAL A 57 -11.77 -18.85 -6.87
N SER A 58 -13.09 -18.87 -7.08
CA SER A 58 -13.76 -17.95 -8.01
C SER A 58 -13.63 -16.50 -7.57
N CYS A 59 -13.95 -16.21 -6.32
CA CYS A 59 -13.92 -14.85 -5.80
C CYS A 59 -12.50 -14.29 -5.68
N ALA A 60 -11.49 -15.12 -5.42
CA ALA A 60 -10.09 -14.68 -5.44
C ALA A 60 -9.58 -14.28 -6.84
N ILE A 61 -10.12 -14.89 -7.91
CA ILE A 61 -9.78 -14.53 -9.30
C ILE A 61 -10.52 -13.25 -9.69
N HIS A 62 -11.81 -13.14 -9.32
CA HIS A 62 -12.65 -11.98 -9.61
C HIS A 62 -12.10 -10.68 -8.98
N SER A 63 -11.71 -10.72 -7.70
CA SER A 63 -11.15 -9.55 -7.02
C SER A 63 -9.64 -9.37 -7.26
N HIS A 64 -9.06 -10.11 -8.22
CA HIS A 64 -7.64 -10.08 -8.58
C HIS A 64 -6.67 -10.30 -7.41
N VAL A 65 -7.12 -11.01 -6.38
CA VAL A 65 -6.30 -11.38 -5.24
C VAL A 65 -5.27 -12.43 -5.63
N VAL A 66 -5.61 -13.32 -6.57
CA VAL A 66 -4.70 -14.26 -7.22
C VAL A 66 -4.78 -14.07 -8.74
N ARG A 67 -3.66 -14.26 -9.42
CA ARG A 67 -3.57 -14.19 -10.89
C ARG A 67 -3.16 -15.54 -11.45
N VAL A 68 -3.61 -15.87 -12.66
CA VAL A 68 -3.22 -17.09 -13.36
C VAL A 68 -1.72 -17.01 -13.70
N ARG A 69 -0.99 -18.09 -13.39
CA ARG A 69 0.45 -18.24 -13.69
C ARG A 69 0.67 -19.41 -14.67
N SER A 70 1.82 -19.41 -15.32
CA SER A 70 2.28 -20.48 -16.23
C SER A 70 2.35 -21.85 -15.51
N ARG A 71 2.44 -22.96 -16.27
CA ARG A 71 2.46 -24.32 -15.69
C ARG A 71 3.63 -24.53 -14.73
N THR A 72 4.80 -23.99 -15.06
CA THR A 72 6.01 -24.05 -14.24
C THR A 72 5.87 -23.19 -13.00
N ASP A 73 5.39 -21.95 -13.13
CA ASP A 73 5.28 -21.00 -12.02
C ASP A 73 4.18 -21.35 -10.99
N ARG A 74 3.21 -22.18 -11.37
CA ARG A 74 2.21 -22.71 -10.42
C ARG A 74 2.84 -23.57 -9.32
N ARG A 75 4.00 -24.19 -9.58
CA ARG A 75 4.73 -24.98 -8.58
C ARG A 75 5.39 -24.09 -7.53
N ASN A 76 5.67 -22.83 -7.86
CA ASN A 76 6.25 -21.89 -6.91
C ASN A 76 5.20 -21.47 -5.87
N ARG A 77 5.45 -21.84 -4.61
CA ARG A 77 4.62 -21.54 -3.43
C ARG A 77 5.17 -20.37 -2.59
N GLU A 78 6.27 -19.76 -3.01
CA GLU A 78 6.83 -18.61 -2.32
C GLU A 78 5.87 -17.40 -2.42
N PRO A 79 5.75 -16.61 -1.35
CA PRO A 79 4.96 -15.39 -1.39
C PRO A 79 5.54 -14.40 -2.40
N PRO A 80 4.71 -13.59 -3.07
CA PRO A 80 5.20 -12.58 -3.99
C PRO A 80 6.19 -11.64 -3.30
N LYS A 81 7.38 -11.47 -3.88
CA LYS A 81 8.40 -10.57 -3.34
C LYS A 81 7.87 -9.13 -3.42
N ARG A 82 7.70 -8.49 -2.27
CA ARG A 82 7.31 -7.07 -2.20
C ARG A 82 8.52 -6.25 -2.60
N PHE A 83 8.54 -5.73 -3.83
CA PHE A 83 9.52 -4.74 -4.22
C PHE A 83 9.22 -3.44 -3.46
N MET A 84 9.98 -3.19 -2.40
CA MET A 84 10.03 -1.87 -1.81
C MET A 84 10.64 -0.95 -2.87
N ARG A 85 9.84 -0.06 -3.45
CA ARG A 85 10.39 1.05 -4.24
C ARG A 85 11.34 1.80 -3.31
N ARG A 86 12.59 1.98 -3.74
CA ARG A 86 13.52 2.86 -3.03
C ARG A 86 12.82 4.20 -2.88
N ARG A 87 12.85 4.74 -1.67
CA ARG A 87 12.44 6.11 -1.41
C ARG A 87 13.27 7.02 -2.33
N ASP A 88 12.62 7.84 -3.14
CA ASP A 88 13.28 8.76 -4.08
C ASP A 88 14.15 9.81 -3.37
N ASP A 89 14.05 9.89 -2.04
CA ASP A 89 14.86 10.73 -1.16
C ASP A 89 16.28 10.17 -0.87
N LEU A 90 16.59 8.94 -1.31
CA LEU A 90 17.93 8.36 -1.12
C LEU A 90 18.80 8.61 -2.37
N PRO A 91 19.96 9.28 -2.24
CA PRO A 91 20.83 9.54 -3.39
C PRO A 91 21.17 8.23 -4.10
N LYS A 92 20.87 8.18 -5.40
CA LYS A 92 21.29 7.08 -6.27
C LYS A 92 22.82 7.05 -6.27
N PRO A 93 23.45 5.93 -5.87
CA PRO A 93 24.91 5.81 -5.96
C PRO A 93 25.28 5.80 -7.45
N GLY A 94 25.91 6.88 -7.93
CA GLY A 94 26.52 6.93 -9.26
C GLY A 94 26.10 8.05 -10.22
N GLN A 95 25.47 9.15 -9.78
CA GLN A 95 25.38 10.35 -10.63
C GLN A 95 26.39 11.43 -10.21
N PRO A 96 27.22 11.96 -11.13
CA PRO A 96 28.05 13.12 -10.85
C PRO A 96 27.15 14.33 -10.57
N GLY A 97 27.50 15.08 -9.53
CA GLY A 97 26.68 16.12 -8.90
C GLY A 97 25.95 17.03 -9.89
N GLN A 98 24.62 17.01 -9.83
CA GLN A 98 23.82 18.03 -10.47
C GLN A 98 23.90 19.29 -9.60
N ALA A 99 24.43 20.37 -10.18
CA ALA A 99 24.59 21.66 -9.51
C ALA A 99 23.26 22.13 -8.89
N PRO A 100 23.30 22.86 -7.76
CA PRO A 100 22.09 23.32 -7.11
C PRO A 100 21.27 24.17 -8.08
N ARG A 101 19.99 23.81 -8.26
CA ARG A 101 19.05 24.64 -9.02
C ARG A 101 18.97 26.00 -8.31
N PRO A 102 19.16 27.14 -9.02
CA PRO A 102 19.13 28.44 -8.38
C PRO A 102 17.77 28.68 -7.73
N ALA A 103 17.80 29.16 -6.49
CA ALA A 103 16.60 29.49 -5.71
C ALA A 103 15.78 30.57 -6.44
N ILE A 104 14.46 30.41 -6.41
CA ILE A 104 13.50 31.42 -6.86
C ILE A 104 13.76 32.69 -6.04
N GLY A 105 14.27 33.75 -6.69
CA GLY A 105 14.48 35.04 -6.03
C GLY A 105 15.75 35.80 -6.41
N VAL A 106 16.67 35.24 -7.20
CA VAL A 106 17.84 36.00 -7.66
C VAL A 106 17.50 36.77 -8.94
N PRO A 107 17.57 38.12 -8.96
CA PRO A 107 17.30 38.88 -10.18
C PRO A 107 18.45 38.67 -11.17
N ILE A 108 18.10 38.33 -12.41
CA ILE A 108 19.04 38.22 -13.53
C ILE A 108 19.43 39.64 -13.95
N PRO A 109 20.73 40.01 -14.07
CA PRO A 109 21.12 41.35 -14.50
C PRO A 109 20.71 41.57 -15.96
N ARG A 110 19.97 42.65 -16.22
CA ARG A 110 19.62 43.07 -17.59
C ARG A 110 20.88 43.64 -18.26
N ARG A 111 21.24 43.04 -19.39
CA ARG A 111 22.32 43.50 -20.27
C ARG A 111 21.87 44.78 -20.99
N THR A 112 22.65 45.86 -20.86
CA THR A 112 22.63 47.00 -21.80
C THR A 112 23.32 46.63 -23.10
#